data_AF-A0A351IWN6-F1
#
_entry.id   AF-A0A351IWN6-F1
#
_cell.length_a   1.000
_cell.length_b   1.000
_cell.length_c   1.000
_cell.angle_alpha   90.00
_cell.angle_beta   90.00
_cell.angle_gamma   90.00
#
_symmetry.space_group_name_H-M   'P 1'
#
loop_
_entity.id
_entity.type
_entity.pdbx_description
1 polymer ?
#
loop_
_entity_poly.entity_id
_entity_poly.type
_entity_poly.pdbx_seq_one_letter_code
_entity_poly.pdbx_strand_id
1 'polypeptide(L)' 'MTRALVIVESPAKAKTIAGYLGDGFVVESSIGHVRDLPQRASDIPESQRGTPWAKLGIDIENGFEPYYVV' A
#
# COMPACT_ATOMS: atom_id res chain seq x y z
N MET A 1 24.87 15.49 -1.15
CA MET A 1 24.87 14.02 -0.95
C MET A 1 23.47 13.50 -1.15
N THR A 2 23.32 12.33 -1.75
CA THR A 2 22.04 11.61 -1.84
C THR A 2 21.65 11.07 -0.47
N ARG A 3 20.44 11.39 0.02
CA ARG A 3 19.88 10.83 1.25
C ARG A 3 19.11 9.55 0.91
N ALA A 4 19.28 8.50 1.70
CA ALA A 4 18.53 7.25 1.52
C ALA A 4 17.13 7.35 2.16
N LEU A 5 16.10 6.86 1.48
CA LEU A 5 14.73 6.77 2.02
C LEU A 5 14.53 5.43 2.74
N VAL A 6 14.02 5.49 3.96
CA VAL A 6 13.63 4.33 4.77
C VAL A 6 12.14 4.45 5.08
N ILE A 7 11.37 3.42 4.73
CA ILE A 7 9.93 3.37 5.02
C ILE A 7 9.70 2.37 6.15
N VAL A 8 8.97 2.79 7.18
CA VAL A 8 8.59 1.95 8.33
C VAL A 8 7.07 1.97 8.54
N GLU A 9 6.55 1.05 9.33
CA GLU A 9 5.09 0.87 9.47
C GLU A 9 4.39 1.98 10.27
N SER A 10 5.04 2.52 11.33
CA SER A 10 4.40 3.43 12.28
C SER A 10 5.17 4.72 12.51
N PRO A 11 4.48 5.85 12.80
CA PRO A 11 5.15 7.13 13.03
C PRO A 11 6.12 7.13 14.22
N ALA A 12 5.77 6.38 15.29
CA ALA A 12 6.63 6.24 16.45
C ALA A 12 7.97 5.56 16.10
N LYS A 13 7.92 4.52 15.26
CA LYS A 13 9.11 3.81 14.78
C LYS A 13 9.96 4.72 13.88
N ALA A 14 9.32 5.53 13.03
CA ALA A 14 10.03 6.47 12.16
C ALA A 14 10.85 7.47 12.98
N LYS A 15 10.25 8.06 14.03
CA LYS A 15 10.94 8.98 14.95
C LYS A 15 12.13 8.33 15.65
N THR A 16 11.97 7.11 16.14
CA THR A 16 13.06 6.37 16.82
C THR A 16 14.22 6.06 15.86
N ILE A 17 13.92 5.54 14.67
CA ILE A 17 14.93 5.12 13.69
C ILE A 17 15.66 6.32 13.08
N ALA A 18 14.96 7.45 12.83
CA ALA A 18 15.59 8.68 12.36
C ALA A 18 16.69 9.17 13.32
N GLY A 19 16.46 9.07 14.64
CA GLY A 19 17.46 9.44 15.64
C GLY A 19 18.71 8.56 15.62
N TYR A 20 18.61 7.30 15.21
CA TYR A 20 19.76 6.40 15.10
C TYR A 20 20.56 6.58 13.81
N LEU A 21 19.88 6.88 12.70
CA LEU A 21 20.49 6.94 11.37
C LEU A 21 21.06 8.32 11.00
N GLY A 22 20.52 9.40 11.58
CA GLY A 22 21.00 10.76 11.35
C GLY A 22 20.77 11.29 9.94
N ASP A 23 21.50 12.35 9.58
CA ASP A 23 21.19 13.22 8.44
C ASP A 23 21.36 12.58 7.05
N GLY A 24 22.00 11.41 6.97
CA GLY A 24 22.13 10.63 5.74
C GLY A 24 20.82 9.99 5.26
N PHE A 25 19.77 9.99 6.09
CA PHE A 25 18.54 9.25 5.85
C PHE A 25 17.30 10.14 5.94
N VAL A 26 16.26 9.77 5.20
CA VAL A 26 14.89 10.26 5.37
C VAL A 26 14.07 9.05 5.81
N VAL A 27 13.41 9.14 6.96
CA VAL A 27 12.65 8.02 7.53
C VAL A 27 11.17 8.41 7.58
N GLU A 28 10.35 7.68 6.85
CA GLU A 28 8.91 7.94 6.71
C GLU A 28 8.07 6.74 7.13
N SER A 29 6.83 7.01 7.55
CA SER A 29 5.88 5.98 7.96
C SER A 29 4.88 5.67 6.86
N SER A 30 4.62 4.39 6.56
CA SER A 30 3.52 3.96 5.69
C SER A 30 2.15 4.03 6.37
N ILE A 31 2.12 4.10 7.71
CA ILE A 31 0.89 4.07 8.50
C ILE A 31 0.14 2.74 8.28
N GLY A 32 0.89 1.64 8.18
CA GLY A 32 0.36 0.31 7.89
C GLY A 32 0.28 -0.01 6.40
N HIS A 33 -0.77 -0.75 5.99
CA HIS A 33 -1.01 -1.13 4.61
C HIS A 33 -1.33 0.09 3.73
N VAL A 34 -0.72 0.14 2.55
CA VAL A 34 -0.92 1.21 1.55
C VAL A 34 -1.92 0.84 0.45
N ARG A 35 -2.30 -0.44 0.40
CA ARG A 35 -3.29 -0.99 -0.54
C ARG A 35 -4.03 -2.14 0.11
N ASP A 36 -5.28 -2.32 -0.29
CA ASP A 36 -6.12 -3.45 0.10
C ASP A 36 -7.00 -3.88 -1.08
N LEU A 37 -7.72 -5.00 -0.94
CA LEU A 37 -8.76 -5.37 -1.89
C LEU A 37 -9.92 -4.36 -1.82
N PRO A 38 -10.65 -4.12 -2.92
CA PRO A 38 -11.81 -3.24 -2.91
C PRO A 38 -12.85 -3.76 -1.91
N GLN A 39 -13.22 -2.93 -0.95
CA GLN A 39 -14.22 -3.29 0.06
C GLN A 39 -15.63 -2.90 -0.38
N ARG A 40 -15.74 -1.94 -1.30
CA ARG A 40 -17.00 -1.43 -1.83
C ARG A 40 -16.93 -1.33 -3.36
N ALA A 41 -18.11 -1.36 -4.00
CA ALA A 41 -18.21 -1.20 -5.45
C ALA A 41 -17.69 0.17 -5.96
N SER A 42 -17.72 1.19 -5.11
CA SER A 42 -17.14 2.52 -5.38
C SER A 42 -15.63 2.50 -5.54
N ASP A 43 -14.96 1.56 -4.90
CA ASP A 43 -13.50 1.49 -4.85
C ASP A 43 -12.95 0.87 -6.15
N ILE A 44 -13.84 0.23 -6.93
CA ILE A 44 -13.53 -0.38 -8.21
C ILE A 44 -13.60 0.69 -9.30
N PRO A 45 -12.52 0.90 -10.08
CA PRO A 45 -12.53 1.83 -11.21
C PRO A 45 -13.66 1.53 -12.18
N GLU A 46 -14.23 2.58 -12.75
CA GLU A 46 -15.40 2.46 -13.64
C GLU A 46 -15.15 1.53 -14.83
N SER A 47 -13.91 1.52 -15.36
CA SER A 47 -13.47 0.63 -16.43
C SER A 47 -13.51 -0.85 -16.08
N GLN A 48 -13.61 -1.20 -14.78
CA GLN A 48 -13.48 -2.57 -14.27
C GLN A 48 -14.73 -3.07 -13.53
N ARG A 49 -15.79 -2.25 -13.39
CA ARG A 49 -17.02 -2.66 -12.66
C ARG A 49 -17.81 -3.81 -13.30
N GLY A 50 -17.56 -4.11 -14.57
CA GLY A 50 -18.22 -5.20 -15.30
C GLY A 50 -17.47 -6.52 -15.27
N THR A 51 -16.30 -6.60 -14.63
CA THR A 51 -15.50 -7.83 -14.58
C THR A 51 -16.10 -8.83 -13.59
N PRO A 52 -15.97 -10.15 -13.83
CA PRO A 52 -16.47 -11.18 -12.91
C PRO A 52 -15.87 -11.07 -11.51
N TRP A 53 -14.61 -10.63 -11.42
CA TRP A 53 -13.87 -10.53 -10.17
C TRP A 53 -14.16 -9.25 -9.38
N ALA A 54 -14.81 -8.24 -9.99
CA ALA A 54 -15.04 -6.91 -9.41
C ALA A 54 -15.62 -6.98 -7.99
N LYS A 55 -16.60 -7.86 -7.77
CA LYS A 55 -17.27 -7.99 -6.46
C LYS A 55 -16.38 -8.60 -5.37
N LEU A 56 -15.47 -9.50 -5.76
CA LEU A 56 -14.60 -10.24 -4.83
C LEU A 56 -13.24 -9.54 -4.63
N GLY A 57 -12.81 -8.73 -5.59
CA GLY A 57 -11.45 -8.20 -5.64
C GLY A 57 -10.39 -9.24 -6.03
N ILE A 58 -10.80 -10.46 -6.37
CA ILE A 58 -9.91 -11.57 -6.73
C ILE A 58 -10.48 -12.29 -7.95
N ASP A 59 -9.65 -12.50 -8.97
CA ASP A 59 -9.98 -13.29 -10.14
C ASP A 59 -9.70 -14.77 -9.89
N ILE A 60 -10.76 -15.51 -9.54
CA ILE A 60 -10.69 -16.95 -9.25
C ILE A 60 -10.42 -17.81 -10.50
N GLU A 61 -10.67 -17.29 -11.71
CA GLU A 61 -10.46 -18.02 -12.96
C GLU A 61 -9.04 -17.84 -13.48
N ASN A 62 -8.41 -16.70 -13.19
CA ASN A 62 -7.03 -16.38 -13.58
C ASN A 62 -6.04 -16.52 -12.41
N GLY A 63 -6.07 -17.67 -11.72
CA GLY A 63 -5.04 -18.02 -10.74
C GLY A 63 -5.08 -17.20 -9.45
N PHE A 64 -6.26 -16.73 -9.04
CA PHE A 64 -6.47 -15.91 -7.85
C PHE A 64 -5.75 -14.56 -7.92
N GLU A 65 -5.69 -13.95 -9.10
CA GLU A 65 -5.08 -12.63 -9.27
C GLU A 65 -5.82 -11.58 -8.41
N PRO A 66 -5.14 -10.90 -7.46
CA PRO A 66 -5.78 -9.91 -6.62
C PRO A 66 -5.79 -8.55 -7.30
N TYR A 67 -6.89 -7.82 -7.11
CA TYR A 67 -6.99 -6.42 -7.50
C TYR A 67 -6.85 -5.51 -6.27
N TYR A 68 -5.72 -4.84 -6.15
CA TYR A 68 -5.43 -3.94 -5.04
C TYR A 68 -5.74 -2.48 -5.39
N VAL A 69 -6.50 -1.82 -4.51
CA VAL A 69 -6.83 -0.40 -4.56
C VAL A 69 -6.08 0.38 -3.48
N VAL A 70 -5.91 1.69 -3.69
CA VAL A 70 -5.31 2.64 -2.73
C VAL A 70 -6.42 3.42 -2.04
#